data_AF-A0A661KMM5-F1
#
_entry.id   AF-A0A661KMM5-F1
#
_cell.length_a   1.000
_cell.length_b   1.000
_cell.length_c   1.000
_cell.angle_alpha   90.00
_cell.angle_beta   90.00
_cell.angle_gamma   90.00
#
_symmetry.space_group_name_H-M   'P 1'
#
loop_
_entity.id
_entity.type
_entity.pdbx_description
1 polymer ?
#
loop_
_entity_poly.entity_id
_entity_poly.type
_entity_poly.pdbx_seq_one_letter_code
_entity_poly.pdbx_strand_id
1 'polypeptide(L)' 'MASITDPAGKTIQFGYDFNNNLTLVTYQDRSSRQYVYDDAQRLIAVKDSLHAEQ' A
#
# COMPACT_ATOMS: atom_id res chain seq x y z
N MET A 1 -1.87 10.48 2.99
CA MET A 1 -1.64 9.17 3.63
C MET A 1 -2.75 8.93 4.64
N ALA A 2 -3.38 7.76 4.59
CA ALA A 2 -4.44 7.37 5.51
C ALA A 2 -3.99 6.13 6.29
N SER A 3 -4.54 5.92 7.49
CA SER A 3 -4.23 4.75 8.31
C SER A 3 -5.49 4.22 8.98
N ILE A 4 -5.57 2.90 9.10
CA ILE A 4 -6.63 2.22 9.84
C ILE A 4 -5.95 1.40 10.93
N THR A 5 -6.37 1.61 12.17
CA THR A 5 -5.94 0.82 13.32
C THR A 5 -7.12 -0.03 13.77
N ASP A 6 -6.91 -1.34 13.84
CA ASP A 6 -7.92 -2.26 14.36
C ASP A 6 -7.96 -2.23 15.91
N PRO A 7 -9.04 -2.71 16.55
CA PRO A 7 -9.13 -2.79 18.01
C PRO A 7 -8.02 -3.60 18.69
N ALA A 8 -7.38 -4.54 17.99
CA ALA A 8 -6.20 -5.27 18.46
C ALA A 8 -4.88 -4.47 18.32
N GLY A 9 -4.94 -3.21 17.90
CA GLY A 9 -3.79 -2.29 17.77
C GLY A 9 -3.00 -2.43 16.47
N LYS A 10 -3.47 -3.24 15.53
CA LYS A 10 -2.79 -3.47 14.25
C LYS A 10 -3.07 -2.31 13.32
N THR A 11 -2.01 -1.67 12.83
CA THR A 11 -2.14 -0.50 11.95
C THR A 11 -1.76 -0.85 10.51
N ILE A 12 -2.64 -0.52 9.57
CA ILE A 12 -2.41 -0.58 8.13
C ILE A 12 -2.36 0.86 7.61
N GLN A 13 -1.35 1.16 6.80
CA GLN A 13 -1.15 2.49 6.22
C GLN A 13 -1.38 2.43 4.70
N PHE A 14 -2.00 3.48 4.18
CA PHE A 14 -2.39 3.62 2.79
C PHE A 14 -1.79 4.91 2.21
N GLY A 15 -1.04 4.76 1.11
CA GLY A 15 -0.54 5.84 0.27
C GLY A 15 -1.42 6.03 -0.95
N TYR A 16 -1.65 7.28 -1.32
CA TYR A 16 -2.44 7.65 -2.49
C TYR A 16 -1.68 8.66 -3.33
N ASP A 17 -1.87 8.58 -4.65
CA ASP A 17 -1.41 9.60 -5.60
C ASP A 17 -2.35 10.83 -5.62
N PHE A 18 -1.94 11.91 -6.29
CA PHE A 18 -2.74 13.12 -6.54
C PHE A 18 -4.11 12.82 -7.19
N ASN A 19 -4.20 11.75 -7.99
CA ASN A 19 -5.45 11.28 -8.59
C ASN A 19 -6.32 10.43 -7.65
N ASN A 20 -6.03 10.39 -6.35
CA ASN A 20 -6.70 9.55 -5.34
C ASN A 20 -6.61 8.03 -5.60
N ASN A 21 -5.68 7.59 -6.46
CA ASN A 21 -5.39 6.17 -6.67
C ASN A 21 -4.55 5.61 -5.53
N LEU A 22 -4.88 4.41 -5.05
CA LEU A 22 -4.14 3.72 -3.98
C LEU A 22 -2.79 3.23 -4.51
N THR A 23 -1.68 3.82 -4.09
CA THR A 23 -0.33 3.50 -4.59
C THR A 23 0.49 2.64 -3.63
N LEU A 24 0.17 2.62 -2.35
CA LEU A 24 0.92 1.89 -1.33
C LEU A 24 -0.01 1.37 -0.24
N VAL A 25 0.19 0.12 0.16
CA VAL A 25 -0.35 -0.47 1.39
C VAL A 25 0.83 -0.97 2.20
N THR A 26 0.95 -0.50 3.44
CA THR A 26 1.97 -0.98 4.39
C THR A 26 1.27 -1.66 5.55
N TYR A 27 1.64 -2.92 5.77
CA TYR A 27 1.09 -3.74 6.83
C TYR A 27 1.97 -3.66 8.08
N GLN A 28 1.41 -4.10 9.21
CA GLN A 28 2.06 -4.09 10.53
C GLN A 28 3.36 -4.93 10.61
N ASP A 29 3.45 -5.97 9.79
CA ASP A 29 4.61 -6.87 9.66
C ASP A 29 5.70 -6.27 8.76
N ARG A 30 5.58 -4.98 8.41
CA ARG A 30 6.45 -4.23 7.49
C ARG A 30 6.44 -4.73 6.05
N SER A 31 5.67 -5.76 5.73
CA SER A 31 5.34 -6.09 4.35
C SER A 31 4.59 -4.93 3.71
N SER A 32 4.79 -4.75 2.41
CA SER A 32 4.10 -3.69 1.68
C SER A 32 3.75 -4.10 0.27
N ARG A 33 2.67 -3.50 -0.24
CA ARG A 33 2.20 -3.67 -1.60
C ARG A 33 2.12 -2.32 -2.29
N GLN A 34 2.79 -2.20 -3.42
CA GLN A 34 2.77 -1.00 -4.25
C GLN A 34 1.98 -1.24 -5.52
N TYR A 35 1.28 -0.20 -5.94
CA TYR A 35 0.45 -0.19 -7.14
C TYR A 35 0.90 0.96 -8.03
N VAL A 36 1.18 0.66 -9.29
CA VAL A 36 1.62 1.63 -10.29
C VAL A 36 0.52 1.82 -11.31
N TYR A 37 0.15 3.07 -11.55
CA TYR A 37 -0.88 3.46 -12.50
C TYR A 37 -0.27 4.23 -13.67
N ASP A 38 -0.85 4.11 -14.86
CA ASP A 38 -0.56 5.01 -15.97
C ASP A 38 -1.36 6.32 -15.87
N ASP A 39 -1.09 7.27 -16.76
CA ASP A 39 -1.76 8.57 -16.81
C ASP A 39 -3.28 8.44 -17.00
N ALA A 40 -3.72 7.38 -17.69
CA ALA A 40 -5.14 7.04 -17.81
C ALA A 40 -5.75 6.35 -16.57
N GLN A 41 -5.06 6.38 -15.42
CA GLN A 41 -5.48 5.80 -14.14
C GLN A 41 -5.69 4.28 -14.19
N ARG A 42 -5.04 3.57 -15.11
CA ARG A 42 -5.12 2.12 -15.18
C ARG A 42 -3.95 1.51 -14.43
N LEU A 43 -4.24 0.47 -13.64
CA LEU A 43 -3.21 -0.28 -12.94
C LEU A 43 -2.33 -1.02 -13.96
N ILE A 44 -1.04 -0.71 -13.99
CA ILE A 44 -0.06 -1.32 -14.91
C ILE A 44 0.94 -2.24 -14.21
N ALA A 45 1.12 -2.10 -12.89
CA ALA A 45 1.95 -3.02 -12.12
C ALA A 45 1.50 -3.11 -10.66
N VAL A 46 1.66 -4.30 -10.09
CA VAL A 46 1.56 -4.54 -8.64
C VAL A 46 2.90 -5.11 -8.19
N LYS A 47 3.54 -4.43 -7.23
CA LYS A 47 4.77 -4.90 -6.61
C LYS A 47 4.48 -5.30 -5.18
N ASP A 48 4.54 -6.59 -4.92
CA ASP A 48 4.48 -7.13 -3.58
C ASP A 48 5.90 -7.22 -3.01
N SER A 49 6.13 -6.56 -1.89
CA SER A 49 7.36 -6.68 -1.12
C SER A 49 7.04 -7.46 0.14
N LEU A 50 7.07 -8.79 0.01
CA LEU A 50 7.10 -9.67 1.17
C LEU A 50 8.36 -9.34 1.97
N HIS A 51 8.22 -9.14 3.27
CA HIS A 51 9.38 -9.11 4.16
C HIS A 51 10.02 -10.51 4.11
N ALA A 52 11.04 -10.69 3.28
CA ALA A 52 11.90 -11.86 3.34
C ALA A 52 12.78 -11.67 4.59
N GLU A 53 12.41 -12.36 5.67
CA GLU A 53 13.32 -12.62 6.79
C GLU A 53 14.61 -13.23 6.20
N GLN A 54 15.75 -12.56 6.45
CA GLN A 54 17.10 -13.06 6.16
C GLN A 54 17.64 -13.79 7.40
#